data_AF-A0A3B9BLM0-F1
#
_entry.id   AF-A0A3B9BLM0-F1
#
_cell.length_a   1.000
_cell.length_b   1.000
_cell.length_c   1.000
_cell.angle_alpha   90.00
_cell.angle_beta   90.00
_cell.angle_gamma   90.00
#
_symmetry.space_group_name_H-M   'P 1'
#
loop_
_entity.id
_entity.type
_entity.pdbx_description
1 polymer ?
#
loop_
_entity_poly.entity_id
_entity_poly.type
_entity_poly.pdbx_seq_one_letter_code
_entity_poly.pdbx_strand_id
1 'polypeptide(L)'
;KGYDDRPKSLDEVDPELLETYEKLGIPLAEQAMLAGVAVDAVFDSVSVVTTFKDKLEEVGVVFCSISEAVQEHPELVRKYLGSVVPYSDNFHATLNSAVFSDGTFVYVPEGVRCPM
;
A
#
# COMPACT_ATOMS: atom_id res chain seq x y z
N LYS A 1 13.15 -1.05 21.97
CA LYS A 1 14.57 -1.25 21.56
C LYS A 1 14.87 -0.25 20.45
N GLY A 2 16.03 0.41 20.50
CA GLY A 2 16.34 1.57 19.64
C GLY A 2 16.58 1.19 18.18
N TYR A 3 16.48 2.20 17.31
CA TYR A 3 16.64 2.17 15.85
C TYR A 3 18.01 1.70 15.30
N ASP A 4 18.88 1.17 16.17
CA ASP A 4 20.31 0.93 15.92
C ASP A 4 20.67 -0.56 15.77
N ASP A 5 19.69 -1.46 15.91
CA ASP A 5 19.87 -2.92 15.90
C ASP A 5 19.37 -3.55 14.58
N ARG A 6 19.56 -2.85 13.45
CA ARG A 6 19.17 -3.34 12.12
C ARG A 6 20.29 -4.22 11.54
N PRO A 7 19.97 -5.43 11.05
CA PRO A 7 20.96 -6.31 10.46
C PRO A 7 21.54 -5.67 9.19
N LYS A 8 22.86 -5.77 9.03
CA LYS A 8 23.63 -5.14 7.93
C LYS A 8 23.88 -6.09 6.77
N SER A 9 23.53 -7.37 6.91
CA SER A 9 23.54 -8.38 5.84
C SER A 9 22.38 -9.37 6.01
N LEU A 10 21.97 -10.01 4.92
CA LEU A 10 20.93 -11.06 4.91
C LEU A 10 21.25 -12.22 5.87
N ASP A 11 22.53 -12.40 6.17
CA ASP A 11 23.06 -13.44 7.06
C ASP A 11 22.82 -13.13 8.55
N GLU A 12 22.45 -11.89 8.89
CA GLU A 12 22.11 -11.48 10.26
C GLU A 12 20.60 -11.60 10.55
N VAL A 13 19.82 -12.11 9.58
CA VAL A 13 18.37 -12.31 9.67
C VAL A 13 18.07 -13.68 10.27
N ASP A 14 17.03 -13.75 11.11
CA ASP A 14 16.56 -15.01 11.68
C ASP A 14 16.23 -16.03 10.56
N PRO A 15 16.79 -17.24 10.59
CA PRO A 15 16.52 -18.30 9.61
C PRO A 15 15.03 -18.61 9.43
N GLU A 16 14.21 -18.52 10.48
CA GLU A 16 12.77 -18.78 10.38
C GLU A 16 12.03 -17.74 9.53
N LEU A 17 12.51 -16.49 9.52
CA LEU A 17 11.97 -15.41 8.69
C LEU A 17 12.30 -15.63 7.21
N LEU A 18 13.55 -16.03 6.91
CA LEU A 18 13.98 -16.34 5.55
C LEU A 18 13.19 -17.51 4.95
N GLU A 19 13.01 -18.59 5.71
CA GLU A 19 12.17 -19.71 5.29
C GLU A 19 10.72 -19.28 5.01
N THR A 20 10.19 -18.35 5.81
CA THR A 20 8.83 -17.83 5.63
C THR A 20 8.74 -17.05 4.32
N TYR A 21 9.74 -16.22 4.00
CA TYR A 21 9.78 -15.47 2.74
C TYR A 21 9.95 -16.36 1.51
N GLU A 22 10.75 -17.43 1.61
CA GLU A 22 10.85 -18.44 0.55
C GLU A 22 9.53 -19.17 0.32
N LYS A 23 8.83 -19.56 1.40
CA LYS A 23 7.49 -20.18 1.32
C LYS A 23 6.45 -19.26 0.68
N LEU A 24 6.58 -17.95 0.88
CA LEU A 24 5.71 -16.94 0.27
C LEU A 24 6.11 -16.60 -1.18
N GLY A 25 7.22 -17.13 -1.69
CA GLY A 25 7.68 -16.93 -3.07
C GLY A 25 8.25 -15.52 -3.34
N ILE A 26 8.72 -14.84 -2.29
CA ILE A 26 9.20 -13.46 -2.37
C ILE A 26 10.62 -13.45 -2.99
N PRO A 27 10.88 -12.66 -4.05
CA PRO A 27 12.21 -12.57 -4.67
C PRO A 27 13.32 -12.18 -3.69
N LEU A 28 14.53 -12.75 -3.86
CA LEU A 28 15.71 -12.53 -2.99
C LEU A 28 16.06 -11.04 -2.74
N ALA A 29 15.82 -10.18 -3.73
CA ALA A 29 16.03 -8.73 -3.60
C ALA A 29 15.05 -8.09 -2.60
N GLU A 30 13.80 -8.55 -2.59
CA GLU A 30 12.77 -8.12 -1.62
C GLU A 30 13.02 -8.72 -0.24
N GLN A 31 13.56 -9.94 -0.15
CA GLN A 31 13.94 -10.55 1.13
C GLN A 31 15.03 -9.75 1.84
N ALA A 32 16.06 -9.29 1.11
CA ALA A 32 17.15 -8.44 1.66
C ALA A 32 16.64 -7.10 2.19
N MET A 33 15.61 -6.58 1.54
CA MET A 33 14.95 -5.34 1.89
C MET A 33 14.06 -5.48 3.13
N LEU A 34 13.23 -6.52 3.21
CA LEU A 34 12.38 -6.83 4.37
C LEU A 34 13.19 -7.22 5.61
N ALA A 35 14.38 -7.77 5.37
CA ALA A 35 15.40 -8.06 6.37
C ALA A 35 16.06 -6.80 6.96
N GLY A 36 16.02 -5.63 6.30
CA GLY A 36 16.59 -4.38 6.80
C GLY A 36 18.04 -4.08 6.41
N VAL A 37 18.57 -4.80 5.41
CA VAL A 37 20.01 -4.88 5.07
C VAL A 37 20.49 -3.86 4.04
N ALA A 38 19.59 -3.31 3.23
CA ALA A 38 19.92 -2.20 2.35
C ALA A 38 18.77 -1.21 2.34
N VAL A 39 19.14 0.02 2.73
CA VAL A 39 18.31 1.21 2.75
C VAL A 39 17.87 1.54 1.33
N ASP A 40 16.56 1.51 1.10
CA ASP A 40 15.74 2.52 0.37
C ASP A 40 14.37 1.99 -0.07
N ALA A 41 13.99 0.79 0.37
CA ALA A 41 12.73 0.21 -0.06
C ALA A 41 11.69 0.04 1.07
N VAL A 42 12.03 0.46 2.30
CA VAL A 42 11.04 0.94 3.30
C VAL A 42 10.54 2.34 2.92
N PHE A 43 10.31 2.55 1.63
CA PHE A 43 9.87 3.81 1.07
C PHE A 43 8.63 3.63 0.18
N ASP A 44 7.98 2.46 0.23
CA ASP A 44 6.74 2.21 -0.51
C ASP A 44 5.47 2.67 0.22
N SER A 45 5.60 3.68 1.08
CA SER A 45 4.46 4.47 1.58
C SER A 45 4.75 5.97 1.66
N VAL A 46 5.99 6.41 1.41
CA VAL A 46 6.37 7.84 1.51
C VAL A 46 7.14 8.34 0.27
N SER A 47 7.89 7.48 -0.45
CA SER A 47 8.68 7.88 -1.64
C SER A 47 7.83 7.84 -2.90
N VAL A 48 6.98 6.80 -3.05
CA VAL A 48 5.99 6.76 -4.14
C VAL A 48 4.97 7.89 -4.02
N VAL A 49 4.61 8.25 -2.78
CA VAL A 49 3.61 9.29 -2.47
C VAL A 49 4.06 10.69 -2.87
N THR A 50 5.35 10.95 -3.06
CA THR A 50 5.81 12.30 -3.49
C THR A 50 6.31 12.32 -4.92
N THR A 51 7.09 11.32 -5.38
CA THR A 51 7.68 11.40 -6.73
C THR A 51 6.69 11.04 -7.85
N PHE A 52 5.73 10.17 -7.58
CA PHE A 52 4.74 9.74 -8.57
C PHE A 52 3.38 10.40 -8.41
N LYS A 53 3.04 10.90 -7.22
CA LYS A 53 1.75 11.57 -7.00
C LYS A 53 1.56 12.76 -7.93
N ASP A 54 2.57 13.62 -8.05
CA ASP A 54 2.52 14.77 -8.97
C ASP A 54 2.33 14.34 -10.44
N LYS A 55 3.08 13.31 -10.89
CA LYS A 55 2.97 12.78 -12.26
C LYS A 55 1.64 12.08 -12.54
N LEU A 56 1.08 11.41 -11.54
CA LEU A 56 -0.23 10.76 -11.62
C LEU A 56 -1.34 11.82 -11.64
N GLU A 57 -1.20 12.86 -10.83
CA GLU A 57 -2.11 14.00 -10.77
C GLU A 57 -2.12 14.79 -12.09
N GLU A 58 -0.96 14.97 -12.74
CA GLU A 58 -0.85 15.58 -14.08
C GLU A 58 -1.71 14.86 -15.14
N VAL A 59 -1.87 13.53 -15.04
CA VAL A 59 -2.73 12.74 -15.93
C VAL A 59 -4.12 12.48 -15.35
N GLY A 60 -4.45 13.11 -14.22
CA GLY A 60 -5.75 13.02 -13.55
C GLY A 60 -5.98 11.73 -12.75
N VAL A 61 -4.94 10.91 -12.54
CA VAL A 61 -5.02 9.72 -11.69
C VAL A 61 -4.98 10.15 -10.23
N VAL A 62 -5.97 9.70 -9.45
CA VAL A 62 -6.00 9.92 -8.00
C VAL A 62 -5.37 8.72 -7.33
N PHE A 63 -4.30 8.95 -6.58
CA PHE A 63 -3.65 7.96 -5.74
C PHE A 63 -3.38 8.55 -4.35
N CYS A 64 -4.20 8.17 -3.37
CA CYS A 64 -4.13 8.71 -2.02
C CYS A 64 -4.70 7.74 -0.98
N SER A 65 -4.65 8.13 0.30
CA SER A 65 -5.36 7.38 1.34
C SER A 65 -6.87 7.54 1.20
N ILE A 66 -7.65 6.55 1.64
CA ILE A 66 -9.11 6.63 1.63
C ILE A 66 -9.62 7.81 2.48
N SER A 67 -8.91 8.13 3.56
CA SER A 67 -9.23 9.27 4.45
C SER A 67 -9.05 10.62 3.74
N GLU A 68 -8.05 10.75 2.86
CA GLU A 68 -7.88 11.91 1.98
C GLU A 68 -8.96 11.93 0.90
N ALA A 69 -9.20 10.79 0.22
CA ALA A 69 -10.19 10.70 -0.84
C ALA A 69 -11.62 11.04 -0.40
N VAL A 70 -12.00 10.68 0.83
CA VAL A 70 -13.32 11.04 1.39
C VAL A 70 -13.46 12.55 1.56
N GLN A 71 -12.37 13.28 1.81
CA GLN A 71 -12.37 14.73 1.99
C GLN A 71 -12.27 15.47 0.66
N GLU A 72 -11.35 15.07 -0.22
CA GLU A 72 -11.03 15.78 -1.46
C GLU A 72 -11.87 15.32 -2.67
N HIS A 73 -12.34 14.06 -2.68
CA HIS A 73 -13.10 13.45 -3.77
C HIS A 73 -14.37 12.71 -3.29
N PRO A 74 -15.23 13.33 -2.47
CA PRO A 74 -16.36 12.66 -1.82
C PRO A 74 -17.35 12.06 -2.82
N GLU A 75 -17.54 12.69 -3.99
CA GLU A 75 -18.44 12.22 -5.05
C GLU A 75 -17.96 10.91 -5.69
N LEU A 76 -16.65 10.76 -5.91
CA LEU A 76 -16.07 9.52 -6.46
C LEU A 76 -16.17 8.40 -5.43
N VAL A 77 -15.78 8.68 -4.18
CA VAL A 77 -15.88 7.68 -3.10
C VAL A 77 -17.32 7.23 -2.92
N ARG A 78 -18.28 8.16 -2.83
CA ARG A 78 -19.70 7.82 -2.67
C ARG A 78 -20.27 7.01 -3.83
N LYS A 79 -19.77 7.24 -5.06
CA LYS A 79 -20.23 6.53 -6.25
C LYS A 79 -19.78 5.06 -6.25
N TYR A 80 -18.58 4.77 -5.76
CA TYR A 80 -17.96 3.45 -5.90
C TYR A 80 -17.87 2.63 -4.62
N LEU A 81 -17.73 3.27 -3.45
CA LEU A 81 -17.61 2.56 -2.17
C LEU A 81 -18.88 1.75 -1.89
N GLY A 82 -18.70 0.46 -1.60
CA GLY A 82 -19.80 -0.47 -1.33
C GLY A 82 -20.56 -0.99 -2.55
N SER A 83 -20.18 -0.60 -3.77
CA SER A 83 -20.86 -1.05 -5.01
C SER A 83 -20.61 -2.53 -5.33
N VAL A 84 -19.39 -3.02 -5.06
CA VAL A 84 -19.00 -4.43 -5.28
C VAL A 84 -19.14 -5.25 -4.01
N VAL A 85 -18.73 -4.70 -2.87
CA VAL A 85 -18.86 -5.34 -1.55
C VAL A 85 -19.70 -4.44 -0.65
N PRO A 86 -21.03 -4.64 -0.58
CA PRO A 86 -21.90 -3.87 0.30
C PRO A 86 -21.57 -4.11 1.78
N TYR A 87 -21.89 -3.14 2.64
CA TYR A 87 -21.71 -3.29 4.09
C TYR A 87 -22.52 -4.47 4.68
N SER A 88 -23.53 -4.96 3.96
CA SER A 88 -24.38 -6.09 4.36
C SER A 88 -23.94 -7.43 3.77
N ASP A 89 -22.81 -7.49 3.05
CA ASP A 89 -22.37 -8.68 2.34
C ASP A 89 -22.11 -9.87 3.28
N ASN A 90 -21.34 -9.63 4.34
CA ASN A 90 -21.06 -10.62 5.38
C ASN A 90 -20.61 -9.93 6.67
N PHE A 91 -20.46 -10.70 7.74
CA PHE A 91 -20.06 -10.22 9.05
C PHE A 91 -18.76 -9.37 9.03
N HIS A 92 -17.74 -9.81 8.30
CA HIS A 92 -16.46 -9.10 8.21
C HIS A 92 -16.59 -7.82 7.39
N ALA A 93 -17.39 -7.82 6.32
CA ALA A 93 -17.67 -6.63 5.52
C ALA A 93 -18.42 -5.56 6.35
N THR A 94 -19.43 -5.96 7.14
CA THR A 94 -20.13 -5.03 8.04
C THR A 94 -19.17 -4.42 9.05
N LEU A 95 -18.33 -5.24 9.69
CA LEU A 95 -17.37 -4.77 10.67
C LEU A 95 -16.35 -3.82 10.03
N ASN A 96 -15.72 -4.22 8.92
CA ASN A 96 -14.73 -3.41 8.21
C ASN A 96 -15.33 -2.07 7.75
N SER A 97 -16.53 -2.09 7.17
CA SER A 97 -17.21 -0.87 6.72
C SER A 97 -17.50 0.12 7.86
N ALA A 98 -17.69 -0.38 9.09
CA ALA A 98 -17.98 0.45 10.26
C ALA A 98 -16.72 1.02 10.94
N VAL A 99 -15.59 0.31 10.89
CA VAL A 99 -14.41 0.64 11.71
C VAL A 99 -13.11 0.85 10.93
N PHE A 100 -13.15 0.84 9.59
CA PHE A 100 -11.92 1.06 8.81
C PHE A 100 -11.26 2.39 9.18
N SER A 101 -9.95 2.34 9.36
CA SER A 101 -9.12 3.51 9.71
C SER A 101 -8.09 3.83 8.64
N ASP A 102 -7.85 2.89 7.73
CA ASP A 102 -6.80 2.96 6.73
C ASP A 102 -7.22 2.24 5.45
N GLY A 103 -6.59 2.59 4.35
CA GLY A 103 -6.87 2.07 3.02
C GLY A 103 -6.40 3.01 1.93
N THR A 104 -6.33 2.48 0.72
CA THR A 104 -5.86 3.22 -0.46
C THR A 104 -7.01 3.46 -1.42
N PHE A 105 -7.10 4.68 -1.92
CA PHE A 105 -8.02 5.05 -2.99
C PHE A 105 -7.25 5.27 -4.29
N VAL A 106 -7.69 4.56 -5.33
CA VAL A 106 -7.12 4.64 -6.67
C VAL A 106 -8.25 4.93 -7.65
N TYR A 107 -8.12 6.00 -8.44
CA TYR A 107 -9.03 6.29 -9.54
C TYR A 107 -8.24 6.64 -10.79
N VAL A 108 -8.55 5.96 -11.90
CA VAL A 108 -7.98 6.22 -13.22
C VAL A 108 -9.11 6.73 -14.12
N PRO A 109 -9.01 7.97 -14.65
CA PRO A 109 -10.03 8.51 -15.55
C PRO A 109 -10.17 7.68 -16.82
N GLU A 110 -11.36 7.74 -17.43
CA GLU A 110 -11.63 7.06 -18.69
C GLU A 110 -10.67 7.55 -19.79
N GLY A 111 -10.11 6.61 -20.55
CA GLY A 111 -9.16 6.91 -21.62
C GLY A 111 -7.73 7.23 -21.16
N VAL A 112 -7.47 7.26 -19.85
CA VAL A 112 -6.11 7.44 -19.30
C VAL A 112 -5.43 6.09 -19.12
N ARG A 113 -4.24 5.95 -19.70
CA ARG A 113 -3.34 4.83 -19.39
C ARG A 113 -2.38 5.29 -18.30
N CYS A 114 -2.39 4.60 -17.17
CA CYS A 114 -1.47 4.88 -16.07
C CYS A 114 -0.03 4.82 -16.58
N PRO A 115 0.81 5.84 -16.32
CA PRO A 115 2.19 5.92 -16.82
C PRO A 115 3.18 5.02 -16.06
N MET A 116 2.69 4.20 -15.11
CA MET A 116 3.44 3.16 -14.39
C MET A 116 3.26 1.79 -15.04
#